data_AF-A0A5T2AS62-F1
#
_entry.id   AF-A0A5T2AS62-F1
#
_cell.length_a   1.000
_cell.length_b   1.000
_cell.length_c   1.000
_cell.angle_alpha   90.00
_cell.angle_beta   90.00
_cell.angle_gamma   90.00
#
_symmetry.space_group_name_H-M   'P 1'
#
loop_
_entity.id
_entity.type
_entity.pdbx_description
1 polymer ?
#
loop_
_entity_poly.entity_id
_entity_poly.type
_entity_poly.pdbx_seq_one_letter_code
_entity_poly.pdbx_strand_id
1 'polypeptide(L)'
;MQITKGFKYRIYPNLEQQKLLNHQFFIYNQAYNIILDLQKKQMQINKNLDKSQRTYLTAVQLDNKVKEILRQRELAFKSVVTQQARIN
;
A
#
# COMPACT_ATOMS: atom_id res chain seq x y z
N MET A 1 7.91 26.85 30.32
CA MET A 1 7.96 27.06 28.85
C MET A 1 6.56 27.48 28.41
N GLN A 2 6.36 28.74 28.00
CA GLN A 2 5.04 29.27 27.62
C GLN A 2 4.77 28.90 26.15
N ILE A 3 3.90 27.92 25.90
CA ILE A 3 3.58 27.48 24.53
C ILE A 3 2.57 28.47 23.92
N THR A 4 3.04 29.31 23.00
CA THR A 4 2.20 30.24 22.24
C THR A 4 1.36 29.50 21.20
N LYS A 5 0.04 29.48 21.41
CA LYS A 5 -0.94 28.75 20.58
C LYS A 5 -1.17 29.35 19.18
N GLY A 6 -0.68 30.57 18.92
CA GLY A 6 -0.83 31.28 17.64
C GLY A 6 0.30 31.06 16.64
N PHE A 7 1.36 30.33 17.00
CA PHE A 7 2.49 30.11 16.11
C PHE A 7 2.31 28.84 15.28
N LYS A 8 2.36 28.96 13.95
CA LYS A 8 2.29 27.82 13.03
C LYS A 8 3.67 27.16 12.97
N TYR A 9 3.94 26.26 13.92
CA TYR A 9 5.18 25.49 13.93
C TYR A 9 5.25 24.62 12.67
N ARG A 10 6.16 24.95 11.74
CA ARG A 10 6.48 24.07 10.62
C ARG A 10 7.40 22.98 11.14
N ILE A 11 6.87 21.77 11.27
CA ILE A 11 7.66 20.60 11.64
C ILE A 11 8.33 20.11 10.35
N TYR A 12 9.61 20.39 10.21
CA TYR A 12 10.42 19.82 9.14
C TYR A 12 11.06 18.53 9.64
N PRO A 13 10.88 17.41 8.92
CA PRO A 13 11.56 16.18 9.28
C PRO A 13 13.07 16.34 9.10
N ASN A 14 13.84 15.84 10.05
CA ASN A 14 15.28 15.69 9.88
C ASN A 14 15.59 14.61 8.82
N LEU A 15 16.87 14.46 8.45
CA LEU A 15 17.29 13.53 7.40
C LEU A 15 16.85 12.08 7.66
N GLU A 16 16.91 11.61 8.90
CA GLU A 16 16.51 10.24 9.25
C GLU A 16 14.98 10.05 9.16
N GLN A 17 14.22 11.04 9.61
CA GLN A 17 12.77 11.05 9.47
C GLN A 17 12.35 11.09 7.99
N GLN A 18 13.05 11.86 7.15
CA GLN A 18 12.80 11.89 5.70
C GLN A 18 13.07 10.53 5.06
N LYS A 19 14.20 9.88 5.38
CA LYS A 19 14.51 8.52 4.89
C LYS A 19 13.40 7.54 5.29
N LEU A 20 12.95 7.57 6.53
CA LEU A 20 11.86 6.72 7.01
C LEU A 20 10.57 6.96 6.24
N LEU A 21 10.17 8.22 6.06
CA LEU A 21 8.97 8.60 5.31
C LEU A 21 9.06 8.16 3.85
N ASN A 22 10.18 8.44 3.19
CA ASN A 22 10.43 8.04 1.81
C ASN A 22 10.33 6.53 1.64
N HIS A 23 10.87 5.75 2.58
CA HIS A 23 10.74 4.30 2.56
C HIS A 23 9.27 3.86 2.67
N GLN A 24 8.49 4.44 3.59
CA GLN A 24 7.06 4.09 3.71
C GLN A 24 6.26 4.49 2.46
N PHE A 25 6.56 5.64 1.84
CA PHE A 25 5.93 6.06 0.58
C PHE A 25 6.30 5.13 -0.57
N PHE A 26 7.56 4.70 -0.64
CA PHE A 26 8.00 3.72 -1.61
C PHE A 26 7.23 2.39 -1.46
N ILE A 27 7.15 1.87 -0.24
CA ILE A 27 6.41 0.61 0.05
C ILE A 27 4.92 0.75 -0.28
N TYR A 28 4.30 1.89 0.07
CA TYR A 28 2.92 2.18 -0.30
C TYR A 28 2.71 2.09 -1.82
N ASN A 29 3.59 2.75 -2.60
CA ASN A 29 3.51 2.75 -4.06
C ASN A 29 3.73 1.34 -4.65
N GLN A 30 4.67 0.57 -4.09
CA GLN A 30 4.88 -0.82 -4.48
C GLN A 30 3.63 -1.67 -4.23
N ALA A 31 3.03 -1.56 -3.04
CA ALA A 31 1.81 -2.27 -2.69
C ALA A 31 0.65 -1.90 -3.62
N TYR A 32 0.42 -0.60 -3.87
CA TYR A 32 -0.61 -0.12 -4.78
C TYR A 32 -0.45 -0.67 -6.20
N ASN A 33 0.78 -0.61 -6.74
CA ASN A 33 1.07 -1.11 -8.08
C ASN A 33 0.85 -2.62 -8.20
N ILE A 34 1.21 -3.40 -7.18
CA ILE A 34 0.94 -4.84 -7.13
C ILE A 34 -0.56 -5.11 -7.14
N ILE A 35 -1.33 -4.38 -6.32
CA ILE A 35 -2.80 -4.52 -6.24
C ILE A 35 -3.42 -4.24 -7.61
N LEU A 36 -3.02 -3.13 -8.25
CA LEU A 36 -3.53 -2.74 -9.56
C LEU A 36 -3.23 -3.79 -10.63
N ASP A 37 -2.02 -4.37 -10.62
CA ASP A 37 -1.64 -5.45 -11.54
C ASP A 37 -2.48 -6.72 -11.32
N LEU A 38 -2.69 -7.12 -10.06
CA LEU A 38 -3.52 -8.28 -9.71
C LEU A 38 -4.98 -8.08 -10.16
N GLN A 39 -5.54 -6.89 -9.96
CA GLN A 39 -6.89 -6.55 -10.41
C GLN A 39 -7.00 -6.56 -11.93
N LYS A 40 -6.01 -6.01 -12.65
CA LYS A 40 -5.96 -6.07 -14.12
C LYS A 40 -5.95 -7.52 -14.63
N LYS A 41 -5.10 -8.38 -14.04
CA LYS A 41 -5.04 -9.80 -14.38
C LYS A 41 -6.38 -10.50 -14.14
N GLN A 42 -7.00 -10.24 -13.00
CA GLN A 42 -8.31 -10.83 -12.68
C GLN A 42 -9.41 -10.35 -13.62
N MET A 43 -9.40 -9.07 -14.00
CA MET A 43 -10.33 -8.51 -14.97
C MET A 43 -10.17 -9.17 -16.34
N GLN A 44 -8.93 -9.38 -16.80
CA GLN A 44 -8.67 -10.05 -18.09
C GLN A 44 -9.14 -11.51 -18.09
N ILE A 45 -8.92 -12.24 -17.00
CA ILE A 45 -9.43 -13.61 -16.85
C ILE A 45 -10.97 -13.63 -16.85
N ASN A 46 -11.59 -12.72 -16.09
CA ASN A 46 -13.04 -12.64 -15.95
C ASN A 46 -13.76 -12.03 -17.16
N LYS A 47 -13.04 -11.44 -18.12
CA LYS A 47 -13.60 -10.70 -19.26
C LYS A 47 -14.58 -11.54 -20.08
N ASN A 48 -14.25 -12.80 -20.30
CA ASN A 48 -15.01 -13.74 -21.14
C ASN A 48 -15.87 -14.72 -20.33
N LEU A 49 -15.82 -14.64 -19.00
CA LEU A 49 -16.59 -15.52 -18.12
C LEU A 49 -17.98 -14.94 -17.85
N ASP A 50 -18.97 -15.84 -17.79
CA ASP A 50 -20.30 -15.49 -17.29
C ASP A 50 -20.21 -15.00 -15.84
N LYS A 51 -21.13 -14.11 -15.44
CA LYS A 51 -21.11 -13.49 -14.10
C LYS A 51 -21.02 -14.51 -12.97
N SER A 52 -21.67 -15.67 -13.12
CA SER A 52 -21.66 -16.76 -12.13
C SER A 52 -20.30 -17.43 -11.95
N GLN A 53 -19.42 -17.34 -12.95
CA GLN A 53 -18.11 -17.99 -12.98
C GLN A 53 -16.96 -17.03 -12.66
N ARG A 54 -17.25 -15.73 -12.53
CA ARG A 54 -16.23 -14.72 -12.20
C ARG A 54 -15.76 -14.91 -10.77
N THR A 55 -14.44 -14.98 -10.60
CA THR A 55 -13.81 -15.09 -9.29
C THR A 55 -13.04 -13.80 -8.99
N TYR A 56 -13.13 -13.32 -7.76
CA TYR A 56 -12.38 -12.17 -7.27
C TYR A 56 -11.69 -12.51 -5.96
N LEU A 57 -10.47 -12.03 -5.78
CA LEU A 57 -9.77 -12.17 -4.50
C LEU A 57 -10.50 -11.38 -3.42
N THR A 58 -10.65 -11.98 -2.24
CA THR A 58 -11.13 -11.26 -1.07
C THR A 58 -10.08 -10.26 -0.58
N ALA A 59 -10.51 -9.28 0.22
CA ALA A 59 -9.61 -8.31 0.86
C ALA A 59 -8.43 -8.96 1.58
N VAL A 60 -8.69 -10.06 2.30
CA VAL A 60 -7.68 -10.80 3.07
C VAL A 60 -6.71 -11.53 2.14
N GLN A 61 -7.23 -12.19 1.11
CA GLN A 61 -6.40 -12.88 0.11
C GLN A 61 -5.51 -11.90 -0.65
N LEU A 62 -6.04 -10.73 -1.02
CA LEU A 62 -5.30 -9.69 -1.69
C LEU A 62 -4.17 -9.15 -0.82
N ASP A 63 -4.45 -8.81 0.45
CA ASP A 63 -3.42 -8.33 1.39
C ASP A 63 -2.32 -9.38 1.64
N ASN A 64 -2.69 -10.65 1.81
CA ASN A 64 -1.72 -11.74 1.95
C ASN A 64 -0.82 -11.85 0.72
N LYS A 65 -1.39 -11.79 -0.48
CA LYS A 65 -0.63 -11.89 -1.74
C LYS A 65 0.30 -10.71 -1.96
N VAL A 66 -0.13 -9.50 -1.62
CA VAL A 66 0.73 -8.30 -1.65
C VAL A 66 1.91 -8.46 -0.69
N LYS A 67 1.65 -8.91 0.54
CA LYS A 67 2.70 -9.14 1.55
C LYS A 67 3.69 -10.21 1.12
N GLU A 68 3.22 -11.30 0.52
CA GLU A 68 4.09 -12.35 -0.04
C GLU A 68 5.01 -11.79 -1.14
N ILE A 69 4.46 -11.03 -2.10
CA ILE A 69 5.25 -10.41 -3.17
C ILE A 69 6.29 -9.43 -2.61
N LEU A 70 5.93 -8.64 -1.59
CA LEU A 70 6.87 -7.72 -0.95
C LEU A 70 8.00 -8.47 -0.21
N ARG A 71 7.69 -9.60 0.45
CA ARG A 71 8.71 -10.46 1.07
C ARG A 71 9.63 -11.10 0.04
N GLN A 72 9.08 -11.58 -1.08
CA GLN A 72 9.87 -12.15 -2.18
C GLN A 72 10.82 -11.11 -2.81
N ARG A 73 10.49 -9.83 -2.74
CA ARG A 73 11.35 -8.72 -3.16
C ARG A 73 12.31 -8.25 -2.07
N GLU A 74 12.35 -8.93 -0.94
CA GLU A 74 13.19 -8.59 0.22
C GLU A 74 12.95 -7.17 0.74
N LEU A 75 11.73 -6.65 0.57
CA LEU A 75 11.35 -5.31 1.02
C LEU A 75 10.81 -5.36 2.44
N ALA A 76 11.43 -4.62 3.37
CA ALA A 76 10.89 -4.43 4.70
C ALA A 76 9.65 -3.51 4.66
N PHE A 77 8.51 -3.97 5.18
CA PHE A 77 7.26 -3.20 5.18
C PHE A 77 6.53 -3.26 6.52
N LYS A 78 5.68 -2.26 6.75
CA LYS A 78 4.67 -2.27 7.82
C LYS A 78 3.33 -2.70 7.26
N SER A 79 2.65 -3.63 7.92
CA SER A 79 1.33 -4.13 7.50
C SER A 79 0.27 -3.03 7.34
N VAL A 80 0.34 -1.97 8.16
CA VAL A 80 -0.60 -0.84 8.07
C VAL A 80 -0.45 -0.10 6.73
N VAL A 81 0.77 0.01 6.20
CA VAL A 81 1.03 0.71 4.94
C VAL A 81 0.49 -0.08 3.75
N THR A 82 0.65 -1.41 3.75
CA THR A 82 0.09 -2.27 2.70
C THR A 82 -1.44 -2.29 2.73
N GLN A 83 -2.02 -2.28 3.94
CA GLN A 83 -3.47 -2.22 4.12
C GLN A 83 -4.05 -0.88 3.64
N GLN A 84 -3.38 0.25 3.93
CA GLN A 84 -3.81 1.55 3.47
C GLN A 84 -3.80 1.65 1.94
N ALA A 85 -2.79 1.05 1.28
CA ALA A 85 -2.68 1.02 -0.18
C ALA A 85 -3.84 0.28 -0.86
N ARG A 86 -4.57 -0.58 -0.13
CA ARG A 86 -5.75 -1.30 -0.64
C ARG A 86 -7.04 -0.50 -0.48
N ILE A 87 -7.14 0.34 0.55
CA ILE A 87 -8.36 1.09 0.90
C ILE A 87 -8.47 2.38 0.07
N ASN A 88 -7.33 2.96 -0.31
CA ASN A 88 -7.24 4.20 -1.07
C ASN A 88 -7.72 4.08 -2.52
#